data_AF-A0AAV9H9P0-F1
#
_entry.id   AF-A0AAV9H9P0-F1
#
_cell.length_a   1.000
_cell.length_b   1.000
_cell.length_c   1.000
_cell.angle_alpha   90.00
_cell.angle_beta   90.00
_cell.angle_gamma   90.00
#
_symmetry.space_group_name_H-M   'P 1'
#
loop_
_entity.id
_entity.type
_entity.pdbx_description
1 polymer ?
#
loop_
_entity_poly.entity_id
_entity_poly.type
_entity_poly.pdbx_seq_one_letter_code
_entity_poly.pdbx_strand_id
1 'polypeptide(L)'
;MTKRTAYVAIRNEKSEPLVAVGVKHKYSDDYTNDGEWAIVQPGELSGERLEVEYNTGFLTTGVDWWAISWYSPDMKTVYYSNPNNFRGIIDGFENLAPDVIAAAASAVAALIASPSGPGAVGAAVAASAAAKATTSALFNSEGTVGFKRHMLTSDDEGRTTEIVIRQDNTIEFRSSSGNSETVTSTKNV
;
A
#
# COMPACT_ATOMS: atom_id res chain seq x y z
N MET A 1 -8.79 -7.56 -26.27
CA MET A 1 -8.07 -7.37 -25.00
C MET A 1 -6.97 -6.37 -25.28
N THR A 2 -6.87 -5.33 -24.48
CA THR A 2 -5.88 -4.26 -24.62
C THR A 2 -5.19 -4.08 -23.28
N LYS A 3 -3.88 -4.34 -23.24
CA LYS A 3 -3.04 -4.05 -22.06
C LYS A 3 -2.89 -2.54 -21.91
N ARG A 4 -3.00 -2.05 -20.67
CA ARG A 4 -2.88 -0.65 -20.29
C ARG A 4 -2.04 -0.52 -19.02
N THR A 5 -1.59 0.70 -18.75
CA THR A 5 -0.92 1.05 -17.50
C THR A 5 -1.53 2.29 -16.87
N ALA A 6 -1.49 2.35 -15.54
CA ALA A 6 -1.87 3.51 -14.74
C ALA A 6 -0.85 3.71 -13.62
N TYR A 7 -0.86 4.89 -13.02
CA TYR A 7 -0.03 5.22 -11.86
C TYR A 7 -0.83 5.15 -10.57
N VAL A 8 -0.17 4.80 -9.48
CA VAL A 8 -0.76 4.75 -8.14
C VAL A 8 0.09 5.58 -7.19
N ALA A 9 -0.58 6.43 -6.41
CA ALA A 9 0.04 7.26 -5.38
C ALA A 9 -0.77 7.21 -4.08
N ILE A 10 -0.10 7.41 -2.96
CA ILE A 10 -0.71 7.39 -1.63
C ILE A 10 -0.99 8.81 -1.19
N ARG A 11 -2.24 9.11 -0.82
CA ARG A 11 -2.60 10.38 -0.19
C ARG A 11 -2.82 10.15 1.29
N ASN A 12 -2.08 10.90 2.12
CA ASN A 12 -2.27 10.88 3.56
C ASN A 12 -3.18 12.04 4.00
N GLU A 13 -4.45 11.77 4.28
CA GLU A 13 -5.36 12.75 4.88
C GLU A 13 -5.33 12.67 6.44
N LYS A 14 -4.44 11.88 7.03
CA LYS A 14 -4.27 11.81 8.49
C LYS A 14 -3.43 12.98 9.01
N SER A 15 -3.61 13.28 10.30
CA SER A 15 -2.78 14.23 11.06
C SER A 15 -1.37 13.72 11.41
N GLU A 16 -1.09 12.44 11.14
CA GLU A 16 0.17 11.76 11.46
C GLU A 16 0.78 11.16 10.19
N PRO A 17 2.11 11.01 10.10
CA PRO A 17 2.74 10.39 8.94
C PRO A 17 2.33 8.92 8.82
N LEU A 18 2.13 8.46 7.59
CA LEU A 18 2.07 7.03 7.28
C LEU A 18 3.50 6.56 7.07
N VAL A 19 3.91 5.46 7.70
CA VAL A 19 5.28 4.96 7.61
C VAL A 19 5.28 3.52 7.12
N ALA A 20 6.35 3.16 6.40
CA ALA A 20 6.50 1.83 5.79
C ALA A 20 5.21 1.38 5.06
N VAL A 21 4.70 2.23 4.17
CA VAL A 21 3.49 1.97 3.39
C VAL A 21 3.80 0.96 2.29
N GLY A 22 2.99 -0.07 2.17
CA GLY A 22 3.12 -1.09 1.15
C GLY A 22 1.79 -1.33 0.44
N VAL A 23 1.82 -1.38 -0.89
CA VAL A 23 0.66 -1.68 -1.75
C VAL A 23 0.98 -2.88 -2.61
N LYS A 24 0.03 -3.81 -2.69
CA LYS A 24 0.00 -4.87 -3.69
C LYS A 24 -1.20 -4.69 -4.60
N HIS A 25 -0.94 -4.71 -5.90
CA HIS A 25 -1.92 -4.76 -6.97
C HIS A 25 -1.83 -6.11 -7.69
N LYS A 26 -2.97 -6.72 -7.98
CA LYS A 26 -3.09 -7.91 -8.83
C LYS A 26 -4.22 -7.72 -9.83
N TYR A 27 -3.90 -7.73 -11.13
CA TYR A 27 -4.91 -7.87 -12.17
C TYR A 27 -5.13 -9.38 -12.42
N SER A 28 -6.10 -9.94 -11.71
CA SER A 28 -6.30 -11.39 -11.60
C SER A 28 -4.96 -12.14 -11.43
N ASP A 29 -4.66 -13.09 -12.32
CA ASP A 29 -3.42 -13.89 -12.31
C ASP A 29 -2.43 -13.43 -13.41
N ASP A 30 -2.73 -12.35 -14.14
CA ASP A 30 -1.92 -11.91 -15.28
C ASP A 30 -0.77 -10.99 -14.85
N TYR A 31 -1.05 -10.04 -13.95
CA TYR A 31 -0.10 -9.02 -13.50
C TYR A 31 -0.11 -8.87 -11.99
N THR A 32 1.06 -8.73 -11.40
CA THR A 32 1.25 -8.41 -9.98
C THR A 32 2.27 -7.27 -9.87
N ASN A 33 1.91 -6.23 -9.14
CA ASN A 33 2.75 -5.07 -8.93
C ASN A 33 2.78 -4.73 -7.44
N ASP A 34 3.96 -4.39 -6.93
CA ASP A 34 4.18 -4.01 -5.54
C ASP A 34 4.82 -2.62 -5.48
N GLY A 35 4.38 -1.79 -4.54
CA GLY A 35 4.94 -0.46 -4.30
C GLY A 35 5.16 -0.23 -2.81
N GLU A 36 6.30 0.37 -2.49
CA GLU A 36 6.70 0.67 -1.11
C GLU A 36 7.10 2.12 -0.93
N TRP A 37 6.60 2.76 0.11
CA TRP A 37 6.96 4.13 0.49
C TRP A 37 7.42 4.16 1.94
N ALA A 38 8.60 4.74 2.16
CA ALA A 38 9.17 4.88 3.50
C ALA A 38 8.28 5.72 4.42
N ILE A 39 7.82 6.87 3.93
CA ILE A 39 7.00 7.82 4.67
C ILE A 39 6.11 8.63 3.70
N VAL A 40 4.89 8.92 4.12
CA VAL A 40 3.99 9.88 3.47
C VAL A 40 3.51 10.86 4.55
N GLN A 41 3.93 12.12 4.46
CA GLN A 41 3.66 13.11 5.51
C GLN A 41 2.17 13.51 5.52
N PRO A 42 1.67 14.04 6.66
CA PRO A 42 0.31 14.56 6.77
C PRO A 42 -0.05 15.54 5.64
N GLY A 43 -1.17 15.30 4.98
CA GLY A 43 -1.68 16.14 3.88
C GLY A 43 -1.00 15.93 2.53
N GLU A 44 0.06 15.12 2.46
CA GLU A 44 0.83 14.94 1.22
C GLU A 44 0.29 13.81 0.33
N LEU A 45 0.61 13.94 -0.96
CA LEU A 45 0.59 12.85 -1.92
C LEU A 45 2.01 12.30 -2.03
N SER A 46 2.17 10.98 -2.08
CA SER A 46 3.48 10.35 -2.24
C SER A 46 4.21 10.87 -3.47
N GLY A 47 5.51 11.15 -3.34
CA GLY A 47 6.33 11.65 -4.45
C GLY A 47 6.55 10.57 -5.52
N GLU A 48 6.92 9.36 -5.10
CA GLU A 48 7.04 8.20 -5.98
C GLU A 48 5.66 7.63 -6.33
N ARG A 49 5.55 7.08 -7.55
CA ARG A 49 4.33 6.46 -8.07
C ARG A 49 4.63 5.03 -8.49
N LEU A 50 3.72 4.12 -8.14
CA LEU A 50 3.75 2.75 -8.62
C LEU A 50 3.07 2.71 -10.00
N GLU A 51 3.75 2.19 -11.02
CA GLU A 51 3.10 1.85 -12.29
C GLU A 51 2.46 0.46 -12.18
N VAL A 52 1.18 0.35 -12.55
CA VAL A 52 0.42 -0.91 -12.51
C VAL A 52 -0.06 -1.29 -13.90
N GLU A 53 -0.16 -2.59 -14.15
CA GLU A 53 -0.59 -3.15 -15.43
C GLU A 53 -1.97 -3.80 -15.29
N TYR A 54 -2.84 -3.58 -16.28
CA TYR A 54 -4.19 -4.15 -16.31
C TYR A 54 -4.66 -4.34 -17.75
N ASN A 55 -5.72 -5.13 -17.94
CA ASN A 55 -6.32 -5.35 -19.26
C ASN A 55 -7.73 -4.75 -19.35
N THR A 56 -8.09 -4.30 -20.55
CA THR A 56 -9.43 -3.81 -20.86
C THR A 56 -9.98 -4.42 -22.15
N GLY A 57 -11.29 -4.31 -22.35
CA GLY A 57 -11.99 -4.68 -23.58
C GLY A 57 -13.16 -5.64 -23.32
N PHE A 58 -14.04 -5.80 -24.30
CA PHE A 58 -15.30 -6.53 -24.14
C PHE A 58 -15.17 -7.99 -23.68
N LEU A 59 -14.03 -8.63 -23.97
CA LEU A 59 -13.77 -10.04 -23.63
C LEU A 59 -12.88 -10.21 -22.37
N THR A 60 -12.51 -9.13 -21.69
CA THR A 60 -11.70 -9.25 -20.47
C THR A 60 -12.56 -9.63 -19.27
N THR A 61 -12.18 -10.69 -18.57
CA THR A 61 -12.81 -11.14 -17.31
C THR A 61 -11.95 -10.82 -16.08
N GLY A 62 -10.77 -10.23 -16.30
CA GLY A 62 -9.84 -9.91 -15.24
C GLY A 62 -10.34 -8.78 -14.35
N VAL A 63 -9.83 -8.75 -13.12
CA VAL A 63 -10.26 -7.83 -12.07
C VAL A 63 -9.04 -7.29 -11.36
N ASP A 64 -9.03 -5.97 -11.13
CA ASP A 64 -8.01 -5.29 -10.33
C ASP A 64 -8.31 -5.49 -8.82
N TRP A 65 -7.40 -6.18 -8.15
CA TRP A 65 -7.41 -6.47 -6.73
C TRP A 65 -6.29 -5.74 -6.02
N TRP A 66 -6.62 -5.13 -4.88
CA TRP A 66 -5.74 -4.24 -4.15
C TRP A 66 -5.62 -4.63 -2.69
N ALA A 67 -4.42 -4.59 -2.16
CA ALA A 67 -4.15 -4.64 -0.74
C ALA A 67 -3.16 -3.53 -0.36
N ILE A 68 -3.36 -2.93 0.81
CA ILE A 68 -2.48 -1.88 1.33
C ILE A 68 -2.24 -2.11 2.82
N SER A 69 -1.04 -1.79 3.27
CA SER A 69 -0.67 -1.73 4.69
C SER A 69 0.19 -0.50 4.97
N TRP A 70 0.17 -0.02 6.21
CA TRP A 70 1.04 1.04 6.71
C TRP A 70 1.19 0.93 8.22
N TYR A 71 2.19 1.58 8.79
CA TYR A 71 2.43 1.59 10.22
C TYR A 71 2.06 2.94 10.86
N SER A 72 1.80 2.92 12.17
CA SER A 72 1.87 4.09 13.04
C SER A 72 3.29 4.68 13.05
N PRO A 73 3.47 5.97 13.38
CA PRO A 73 4.78 6.61 13.40
C PRO A 73 5.84 5.91 14.28
N ASP A 74 5.41 5.23 15.34
CA ASP A 74 6.28 4.47 16.24
C ASP A 74 6.51 3.02 15.80
N MET A 75 5.94 2.62 14.65
CA MET A 75 5.95 1.28 14.08
C MET A 75 5.41 0.16 14.99
N LYS A 76 4.64 0.49 16.03
CA LYS A 76 4.05 -0.51 16.95
C LYS A 76 2.68 -1.02 16.49
N THR A 77 2.01 -0.28 15.62
CA THR A 77 0.72 -0.67 15.09
C THR A 77 0.79 -0.67 13.57
N VAL A 78 0.46 -1.80 12.98
CA VAL A 78 0.27 -1.95 11.54
C VAL A 78 -1.22 -1.94 11.23
N TYR A 79 -1.56 -1.15 10.23
CA TYR A 79 -2.87 -0.98 9.64
C TYR A 79 -2.86 -1.65 8.27
N TYR A 80 -3.97 -2.26 7.89
CA TYR A 80 -4.09 -2.91 6.59
C TYR A 80 -5.54 -2.92 6.09
N SER A 81 -5.70 -2.89 4.76
CA SER A 81 -7.01 -3.02 4.12
C SER A 81 -7.63 -4.38 4.44
N ASN A 82 -8.87 -4.37 4.92
CA ASN A 82 -9.56 -5.60 5.29
C ASN A 82 -11.04 -5.59 4.90
N PRO A 83 -11.36 -5.67 3.60
CA PRO A 83 -12.74 -5.62 3.10
C PRO A 83 -13.65 -6.73 3.65
N ASN A 84 -13.11 -7.87 4.08
CA ASN A 84 -13.88 -9.07 4.43
C ASN A 84 -13.47 -9.75 5.75
N ASN A 85 -12.76 -9.06 6.65
CA ASN A 85 -12.27 -9.64 7.91
C ASN A 85 -11.49 -10.96 7.73
N PHE A 86 -10.58 -11.00 6.74
CA PHE A 86 -9.87 -12.22 6.36
C PHE A 86 -8.82 -12.62 7.40
N ARG A 87 -8.87 -13.89 7.87
CA ARG A 87 -8.02 -14.39 8.96
C ARG A 87 -6.57 -14.74 8.56
N GLY A 88 -6.29 -15.01 7.28
CA GLY A 88 -4.95 -15.41 6.83
C GLY A 88 -3.87 -14.34 7.02
N ILE A 89 -4.27 -13.11 7.35
CA ILE A 89 -3.37 -12.01 7.70
C ILE A 89 -2.70 -12.24 9.08
N ILE A 90 -3.32 -13.01 9.99
CA ILE A 90 -2.72 -13.32 11.30
C ILE A 90 -1.43 -14.13 11.11
N ASP A 91 -1.48 -15.18 10.29
CA ASP A 91 -0.34 -16.03 9.98
C ASP A 91 0.76 -15.23 9.25
N GLY A 92 0.38 -14.28 8.41
CA GLY A 92 1.32 -13.37 7.74
C GLY A 92 2.16 -12.57 8.73
N PHE A 93 1.57 -12.06 9.81
CA PHE A 93 2.30 -11.33 10.84
C PHE A 93 3.26 -12.21 11.66
N GLU A 94 2.92 -13.47 11.89
CA GLU A 94 3.82 -14.40 12.61
C GLU A 94 5.10 -14.70 11.83
N ASN A 95 5.08 -14.50 10.51
CA ASN A 95 6.24 -14.69 9.64
C ASN A 95 7.14 -13.44 9.52
N LEU A 96 6.77 -12.31 10.13
CA LEU A 96 7.62 -11.12 10.11
C LEU A 96 8.77 -11.23 11.11
N ALA A 97 9.99 -11.01 10.61
CA ALA A 97 11.19 -10.98 11.44
C ALA A 97 11.17 -9.75 12.38
N PRO A 98 11.18 -9.92 13.72
CA PRO A 98 11.15 -8.81 14.67
C PRO A 98 12.29 -7.80 14.48
N ASP A 99 13.48 -8.29 14.10
CA ASP A 99 14.66 -7.45 13.87
C ASP A 99 14.48 -6.47 12.70
N VAL A 100 13.72 -6.85 11.67
CA VAL A 100 13.41 -5.97 10.53
C VAL A 100 12.51 -4.82 10.98
N ILE A 101 11.51 -5.11 11.80
CA ILE A 101 10.59 -4.10 12.34
C ILE A 101 11.34 -3.15 13.28
N ALA A 102 12.17 -3.68 14.18
CA ALA A 102 12.94 -2.88 15.14
C ALA A 102 13.95 -1.94 14.46
N ALA A 103 14.66 -2.42 13.44
CA ALA A 103 15.58 -1.59 12.65
C ALA A 103 14.83 -0.46 11.91
N ALA A 104 13.68 -0.78 11.32
CA ALA A 104 12.86 0.21 10.63
C ALA A 104 12.27 1.24 11.59
N ALA A 105 11.88 0.87 12.81
CA ALA A 105 11.33 1.80 13.80
C ALA A 105 12.34 2.92 14.14
N SER A 106 13.62 2.55 14.30
CA SER A 106 14.70 3.52 14.55
C SER A 106 14.93 4.43 13.33
N ALA A 107 14.87 3.87 12.13
CA ALA A 107 15.01 4.62 10.88
C ALA A 107 13.85 5.60 10.65
N VAL A 108 12.61 5.18 10.90
CA VAL A 108 11.42 6.02 10.81
C VAL A 108 11.49 7.18 11.80
N ALA A 109 11.89 6.93 13.05
CA ALA A 109 12.08 8.00 14.03
C ALA A 109 13.08 9.06 13.54
N ALA A 110 14.17 8.63 12.89
CA ALA A 110 15.15 9.53 12.28
C ALA A 110 14.59 10.32 11.09
N LEU A 111 13.81 9.67 10.21
CA LEU A 111 13.14 10.33 9.08
C LEU A 111 12.15 11.40 9.52
N ILE A 112 11.38 11.13 10.57
CA ILE A 112 10.41 12.09 11.11
C ILE A 112 11.14 13.28 11.73
N ALA A 113 12.23 13.04 12.47
CA ALA A 113 13.01 14.11 13.09
C ALA A 113 13.79 14.95 12.07
N SER A 114 14.28 14.34 10.98
CA SER A 114 15.09 15.02 9.96
C SER A 114 14.86 14.41 8.56
N PRO A 115 13.78 14.80 7.85
CA PRO A 115 13.37 14.17 6.59
C PRO A 115 14.33 14.41 5.42
N SER A 116 15.23 15.40 5.55
CA SER A 116 16.20 15.78 4.52
C SER A 116 17.65 15.80 5.03
N GLY A 117 17.92 15.17 6.17
CA GLY A 117 19.26 15.10 6.76
C GLY A 117 20.20 14.13 6.02
N PRO A 118 21.52 14.16 6.29
CA PRO A 118 22.51 13.29 5.62
C PRO A 118 22.22 11.77 5.74
N GLY A 119 21.48 11.36 6.77
CA GLY A 119 21.07 9.96 6.97
C GLY A 119 19.70 9.60 6.37
N ALA A 120 18.96 10.55 5.80
CA ALA A 120 17.57 10.35 5.39
C ALA A 120 17.42 9.27 4.31
N VAL A 121 18.35 9.20 3.35
CA VAL A 121 18.33 8.17 2.28
C VAL A 121 18.46 6.77 2.87
N GLY A 122 19.41 6.55 3.78
CA GLY A 122 19.61 5.24 4.42
C GLY A 122 18.41 4.86 5.29
N ALA A 123 17.84 5.83 6.00
CA ALA A 123 16.64 5.61 6.80
C ALA A 123 15.42 5.27 5.92
N ALA A 124 15.25 5.94 4.78
CA ALA A 124 14.18 5.65 3.82
C ALA A 124 14.29 4.22 3.28
N VAL A 125 15.50 3.79 2.92
CA VAL A 125 15.74 2.41 2.44
C VAL A 125 15.33 1.38 3.51
N ALA A 126 15.68 1.59 4.77
CA ALA A 126 15.32 0.67 5.85
C ALA A 126 13.79 0.61 6.08
N ALA A 127 13.11 1.75 6.05
CA ALA A 127 11.66 1.82 6.18
C ALA A 127 10.94 1.14 5.00
N SER A 128 11.39 1.37 3.77
CA SER A 128 10.85 0.68 2.58
C SER A 128 11.13 -0.82 2.62
N ALA A 129 12.25 -1.27 3.17
CA ALA A 129 12.52 -2.71 3.34
C ALA A 129 11.51 -3.37 4.30
N ALA A 130 11.13 -2.70 5.38
CA ALA A 130 10.06 -3.17 6.27
C ALA A 130 8.68 -3.17 5.59
N ALA A 131 8.38 -2.15 4.78
CA ALA A 131 7.16 -2.12 3.96
C ALA A 131 7.09 -3.32 3.00
N LYS A 132 8.21 -3.63 2.34
CA LYS A 132 8.31 -4.76 1.41
C LYS A 132 8.16 -6.11 2.12
N ALA A 133 8.84 -6.28 3.24
CA ALA A 133 8.74 -7.49 4.05
C ALA A 133 7.30 -7.70 4.55
N THR A 134 6.66 -6.63 5.03
CA THR A 134 5.25 -6.63 5.45
C THR A 134 4.32 -6.99 4.30
N THR A 135 4.42 -6.30 3.17
CA THR A 135 3.61 -6.56 1.97
C THR A 135 3.77 -8.00 1.48
N SER A 136 4.99 -8.52 1.50
CA SER A 136 5.27 -9.91 1.11
C SER A 136 4.64 -10.91 2.09
N ALA A 137 4.81 -10.69 3.39
CA ALA A 137 4.28 -11.61 4.39
C ALA A 137 2.74 -11.62 4.43
N LEU A 138 2.11 -10.46 4.23
CA LEU A 138 0.66 -10.32 4.31
C LEU A 138 -0.06 -10.67 3.00
N PHE A 139 0.54 -10.34 1.85
CA PHE A 139 -0.18 -10.29 0.58
C PHE A 139 0.45 -11.15 -0.52
N ASN A 140 1.52 -11.91 -0.27
CA ASN A 140 2.16 -12.75 -1.28
C ASN A 140 1.52 -14.13 -1.49
N SER A 141 0.25 -14.32 -1.10
CA SER A 141 -0.47 -15.53 -1.48
C SER A 141 -0.93 -15.47 -2.95
N GLU A 142 -1.05 -16.62 -3.61
CA GLU A 142 -1.56 -16.71 -4.99
C GLU A 142 -3.03 -16.25 -5.09
N GLY A 143 -3.79 -16.27 -3.99
CA GLY A 143 -5.17 -15.77 -3.95
C GLY A 143 -5.29 -14.25 -3.89
N THR A 144 -6.53 -13.77 -4.08
CA THR A 144 -6.95 -12.36 -3.84
C THR A 144 -7.98 -12.27 -2.72
N VAL A 145 -8.12 -13.34 -1.93
CA VAL A 145 -9.00 -13.38 -0.77
C VAL A 145 -8.52 -12.36 0.25
N GLY A 146 -9.42 -11.44 0.65
CA GLY A 146 -9.08 -10.33 1.53
C GLY A 146 -8.58 -9.08 0.80
N PHE A 147 -8.43 -9.10 -0.52
CA PHE A 147 -8.10 -7.90 -1.28
C PHE A 147 -9.38 -7.12 -1.61
N LYS A 148 -9.23 -5.82 -1.76
CA LYS A 148 -10.29 -4.91 -2.20
C LYS A 148 -10.33 -4.89 -3.73
N ARG A 149 -11.50 -5.14 -4.31
CA ARG A 149 -11.74 -4.89 -5.73
C ARG A 149 -11.88 -3.39 -6.00
N HIS A 150 -11.12 -2.87 -6.97
CA HIS A 150 -11.29 -1.53 -7.54
C HIS A 150 -10.81 -1.54 -8.99
N MET A 151 -11.75 -1.57 -9.94
CA MET A 151 -11.47 -1.75 -11.37
C MET A 151 -10.79 -0.52 -11.98
N LEU A 152 -9.76 -0.75 -12.78
CA LEU A 152 -9.21 0.25 -13.69
C LEU A 152 -9.81 0.08 -15.09
N THR A 153 -10.12 1.19 -15.75
CA THR A 153 -10.71 1.19 -17.10
C THR A 153 -9.82 1.94 -18.09
N SER A 154 -10.26 2.05 -19.34
CA SER A 154 -9.57 2.88 -20.33
C SER A 154 -9.43 4.34 -19.92
N ASP A 155 -10.30 4.85 -19.05
CA ASP A 155 -10.27 6.24 -18.61
C ASP A 155 -9.12 6.52 -17.62
N ASP A 156 -8.53 5.48 -17.05
CA ASP A 156 -7.43 5.57 -16.08
C ASP A 156 -6.04 5.45 -16.73
N GLU A 157 -5.98 5.17 -18.04
CA GLU A 157 -4.72 4.94 -18.74
C GLU A 157 -3.78 6.15 -18.65
N GLY A 158 -2.56 5.91 -18.15
CA GLY A 158 -1.54 6.94 -17.94
C GLY A 158 -1.89 7.98 -16.87
N ARG A 159 -2.99 7.79 -16.12
CA ARG A 159 -3.43 8.69 -15.05
C ARG A 159 -3.08 8.13 -13.68
N THR A 160 -3.18 8.97 -12.66
CA THR A 160 -2.93 8.58 -11.27
C THR A 160 -4.22 8.22 -10.57
N THR A 161 -4.30 6.98 -10.10
CA THR A 161 -5.24 6.54 -9.07
C THR A 161 -4.65 6.86 -7.70
N GLU A 162 -5.40 7.57 -6.87
CA GLU A 162 -5.00 7.89 -5.51
C GLU A 162 -5.57 6.86 -4.54
N ILE A 163 -4.72 6.26 -3.71
CA ILE A 163 -5.14 5.52 -2.52
C ILE A 163 -5.09 6.48 -1.34
N VAL A 164 -6.25 6.92 -0.89
CA VAL A 164 -6.43 7.94 0.13
C VAL A 164 -6.66 7.28 1.47
N ILE A 165 -5.78 7.55 2.43
CA ILE A 165 -5.93 7.13 3.82
C ILE A 165 -6.55 8.28 4.60
N ARG A 166 -7.82 8.12 4.99
CA ARG A 166 -8.59 9.15 5.70
C ARG A 166 -8.25 9.19 7.20
N GLN A 167 -8.61 10.28 7.86
CA GLN A 167 -8.39 10.49 9.30
C GLN A 167 -9.01 9.37 10.17
N ASP A 168 -10.14 8.82 9.76
CA ASP A 168 -10.86 7.71 10.43
C ASP A 168 -10.30 6.32 10.08
N ASN A 169 -9.19 6.26 9.33
CA ASN A 169 -8.60 5.07 8.74
C ASN A 169 -9.42 4.40 7.63
N THR A 170 -10.48 5.04 7.11
CA THR A 170 -11.12 4.55 5.88
C THR A 170 -10.16 4.70 4.70
N ILE A 171 -10.14 3.70 3.81
CA ILE A 171 -9.30 3.69 2.62
C ILE A 171 -10.20 3.92 1.41
N GLU A 172 -9.93 4.98 0.66
CA GLU A 172 -10.62 5.30 -0.58
C GLU A 172 -9.68 5.18 -1.77
N PHE A 173 -10.09 4.42 -2.78
CA PHE A 173 -9.46 4.38 -4.09
C PHE A 173 -10.18 5.38 -4.98
N ARG A 174 -9.46 6.41 -5.46
CA ARG A 174 -9.97 7.45 -6.37
C ARG A 174 -9.27 7.33 -7.71
N SER A 175 -10.00 6.90 -8.74
CA SER A 175 -9.51 6.86 -10.13
C SER A 175 -10.32 7.82 -11.01
N SER A 176 -9.92 7.98 -12.28
CA SER A 176 -10.73 8.77 -13.22
C SER A 176 -12.05 8.08 -13.56
N SER A 177 -12.07 6.75 -13.51
CA SER A 177 -13.25 5.93 -13.84
C SER A 177 -14.22 5.74 -12.67
N GLY A 178 -13.81 6.02 -11.43
CA GLY A 178 -14.69 6.03 -10.28
C GLY A 178 -13.97 5.89 -8.94
N ASN A 179 -14.77 5.85 -7.86
CA ASN A 179 -14.25 5.71 -6.50
C ASN A 179 -14.76 4.42 -5.86
N SER A 180 -13.98 3.87 -4.94
CA SER A 180 -14.44 2.78 -4.07
C SER A 180 -13.77 2.82 -2.71
N GLU A 181 -14.45 2.34 -1.67
CA GLU A 181 -13.95 2.44 -0.30
C GLU A 181 -13.84 1.07 0.37
N THR A 182 -12.95 0.96 1.34
CA THR A 182 -12.83 -0.21 2.22
C THR A 182 -12.44 0.19 3.62
N VAL A 183 -12.74 -0.69 4.57
CA VAL A 183 -12.35 -0.56 5.97
C VAL A 183 -10.93 -1.08 6.21
N THR A 184 -10.40 -0.66 7.35
CA THR A 184 -9.07 -1.01 7.84
C THR A 184 -9.17 -1.90 9.05
N SER A 185 -8.21 -2.81 9.21
CA SER A 185 -7.96 -3.52 10.46
C SER A 185 -6.54 -3.23 10.95
N THR A 186 -6.29 -3.53 12.22
CA THR A 186 -5.02 -3.21 12.88
C THR A 186 -4.47 -4.38 13.67
N LYS A 187 -3.14 -4.45 13.75
CA LYS A 187 -2.42 -5.40 14.60
C LYS A 187 -1.32 -4.65 15.34
N ASN A 188 -1.08 -4.98 16.59
CA ASN A 188 0.11 -4.53 17.31
C ASN A 188 1.24 -5.50 17.07
N VAL A 189 2.43 -4.97 16.82
CA VAL A 189 3.67 -5.70 16.52
C VAL A 189 4.78 -5.36 17.50
#